data_AF-A0A7R9VYL5-F1
#
_entry.id   AF-A0A7R9VYL5-F1
#
_cell.length_a   1.000
_cell.length_b   1.000
_cell.length_c   1.000
_cell.angle_alpha   90.00
_cell.angle_beta   90.00
_cell.angle_gamma   90.00
#
_symmetry.space_group_name_H-M   'P 1'
#
loop_
_entity.id
_entity.type
_entity.pdbx_description
1 polymer ?
#
loop_
_entity_poly.entity_id
_entity_poly.type
_entity_poly.pdbx_seq_one_letter_code
_entity_poly.pdbx_strand_id
1 'polypeptide(L)'
;MADLTTTLLNAQNPDPNVRTQAEQHLTQAEQSNFPEFVGALATELSSEDKDLTVRQLAGLTLKNLLVARDETLQVAKHDKWKAMDAGARSKVKELLLQTLRSPQQVARHTAAQACSEIAAVELPYNEWPQFLAGLMDNVTSAEQPDGVKIATLECLGFTCERLATIDGAPDIPAETTDRMLTTIVDGIRADRPDPIRLAAATALRNSLIFTRKNMENVNERNMIMQTICEATQSTDDSVRAAAYE
;
A
#
# COMPACT_ATOMS: atom_id res chain seq x y z
N MET A 1 -9.63 3.30 -30.46
CA MET A 1 -8.80 2.88 -29.30
C MET A 1 -9.65 1.94 -28.48
N ALA A 2 -9.12 0.77 -28.09
CA ALA A 2 -9.84 -0.13 -27.21
C ALA A 2 -10.00 0.54 -25.83
N ASP A 3 -11.19 0.42 -25.26
CA ASP A 3 -11.48 0.86 -23.90
C ASP A 3 -10.60 0.10 -22.88
N LEU A 4 -10.02 0.81 -21.90
CA LEU A 4 -9.06 0.24 -20.95
C LEU A 4 -9.71 -0.86 -20.10
N THR A 5 -10.95 -0.65 -19.67
CA THR A 5 -11.74 -1.67 -18.93
C THR A 5 -11.81 -2.97 -19.71
N THR A 6 -12.22 -2.89 -20.98
CA THR A 6 -12.32 -4.07 -21.85
C THR A 6 -10.96 -4.73 -22.07
N THR A 7 -9.90 -3.95 -22.21
CA THR A 7 -8.53 -4.45 -22.39
C THR A 7 -8.04 -5.22 -21.16
N LEU A 8 -8.28 -4.70 -19.95
CA LEU A 8 -7.92 -5.36 -18.69
C LEU A 8 -8.64 -6.71 -18.54
N LEU A 9 -9.93 -6.76 -18.84
CA LEU A 9 -10.70 -8.01 -18.80
C LEU A 9 -10.20 -9.03 -19.82
N ASN A 10 -9.88 -8.58 -21.03
CA ASN A 10 -9.37 -9.45 -22.09
C ASN A 10 -7.98 -10.02 -21.76
N ALA A 11 -7.18 -9.35 -20.93
CA ALA A 11 -5.90 -9.89 -20.44
C ALA A 11 -6.08 -11.12 -19.52
N GLN A 12 -7.29 -11.39 -19.03
CA GLN A 12 -7.64 -12.60 -18.27
C GLN A 12 -8.39 -13.64 -19.12
N ASN A 13 -8.54 -13.41 -20.43
CA ASN A 13 -9.32 -14.28 -21.29
C ASN A 13 -8.68 -15.68 -21.44
N PRO A 14 -9.47 -16.76 -21.40
CA PRO A 14 -8.95 -18.12 -21.62
C PRO A 14 -8.41 -18.35 -23.05
N ASP A 15 -8.87 -17.58 -24.05
CA ASP A 15 -8.31 -17.63 -25.40
C ASP A 15 -6.94 -16.93 -25.45
N PRO A 16 -5.85 -17.65 -25.77
CA PRO A 16 -4.50 -17.09 -25.84
C PRO A 16 -4.37 -15.94 -26.84
N ASN A 17 -5.15 -15.94 -27.93
CA ASN A 17 -5.06 -14.87 -28.94
C ASN A 17 -5.62 -13.56 -28.41
N VAL A 18 -6.79 -13.62 -27.75
CA VAL A 18 -7.43 -12.44 -27.14
C VAL A 18 -6.56 -11.89 -26.01
N ARG A 19 -6.02 -12.78 -25.17
CA ARG A 19 -5.11 -12.39 -24.08
C ARG A 19 -3.84 -11.72 -24.59
N THR A 20 -3.16 -12.34 -25.55
CA THR A 20 -1.90 -11.80 -26.10
C THR A 20 -2.11 -10.43 -26.73
N GLN A 21 -3.23 -10.22 -27.45
CA GLN A 21 -3.55 -8.90 -28.03
C GLN A 21 -3.80 -7.85 -26.94
N ALA A 22 -4.50 -8.21 -25.86
CA ALA A 22 -4.73 -7.29 -24.74
C ALA A 22 -3.43 -6.92 -24.03
N GLU A 23 -2.55 -7.89 -23.76
CA GLU A 23 -1.23 -7.65 -23.16
C GLU A 23 -0.36 -6.74 -24.03
N GLN A 24 -0.40 -6.92 -25.36
CA GLN A 24 0.29 -6.05 -26.31
C GLN A 24 -0.26 -4.62 -26.27
N HIS A 25 -1.58 -4.44 -26.18
CA HIS A 25 -2.17 -3.10 -26.05
C HIS A 25 -1.77 -2.42 -24.73
N LEU A 26 -1.75 -3.14 -23.61
CA LEU A 26 -1.28 -2.59 -22.33
C LEU A 26 0.19 -2.17 -22.40
N THR A 27 1.03 -3.02 -23.01
CA THR A 27 2.46 -2.71 -23.24
C THR A 27 2.63 -1.48 -24.13
N GLN A 28 1.83 -1.37 -25.20
CA GLN A 28 1.87 -0.21 -26.10
C GLN A 28 1.42 1.07 -25.40
N ALA A 29 0.38 1.01 -24.56
CA ALA A 29 -0.08 2.16 -23.77
C ALA A 29 1.02 2.65 -22.81
N GLU A 30 1.68 1.71 -22.13
CA GLU A 30 2.79 1.98 -21.21
C GLU A 30 4.00 2.65 -21.91
N GLN A 31 4.26 2.28 -23.17
CA GLN A 31 5.36 2.83 -23.97
C GLN A 31 5.00 4.18 -24.63
N SER A 32 3.74 4.38 -24.98
CA SER A 32 3.30 5.57 -25.72
C SER A 32 3.14 6.78 -24.82
N ASN A 33 2.45 6.63 -23.68
CA ASN A 33 2.26 7.71 -22.71
C ASN A 33 2.09 7.14 -21.30
N PHE A 34 3.23 6.97 -20.61
CA PHE A 34 3.24 6.38 -19.27
C PHE A 34 2.41 7.18 -18.24
N PRO A 35 2.54 8.52 -18.11
CA PRO A 35 1.72 9.28 -17.18
C PRO A 35 0.21 9.10 -17.39
N GLU A 36 -0.24 9.13 -18.65
CA GLU A 36 -1.65 8.97 -18.99
C GLU A 36 -2.13 7.55 -18.67
N PHE A 37 -1.34 6.53 -19.01
CA PHE A 37 -1.68 5.14 -18.74
C PHE A 37 -1.81 4.86 -17.24
N VAL A 38 -0.84 5.31 -16.44
CA VAL A 38 -0.88 5.14 -14.96
C VAL A 38 -2.07 5.89 -14.36
N GLY A 39 -2.33 7.11 -14.83
CA GLY A 39 -3.51 7.89 -14.42
C GLY A 39 -4.84 7.22 -14.76
N ALA A 40 -4.92 6.57 -15.93
CA ALA A 40 -6.10 5.82 -16.34
C ALA A 40 -6.33 4.58 -15.46
N LEU A 41 -5.26 3.83 -15.14
CA LEU A 41 -5.35 2.69 -14.21
C LEU A 41 -5.80 3.12 -12.80
N ALA A 42 -5.26 4.22 -12.28
CA ALA A 42 -5.68 4.77 -10.99
C ALA A 42 -7.15 5.22 -11.00
N THR A 43 -7.62 5.76 -12.12
CA THR A 43 -9.03 6.17 -12.31
C THR A 43 -9.95 4.94 -12.35
N GLU A 44 -9.58 3.88 -13.07
CA GLU A 44 -10.35 2.63 -13.10
C GLU A 44 -10.44 1.99 -11.71
N LEU A 45 -9.34 1.95 -10.96
CA LEU A 45 -9.32 1.41 -9.59
C LEU A 45 -10.18 2.22 -8.60
N SER A 46 -10.16 3.55 -8.71
CA SER A 46 -10.88 4.45 -7.79
C SER A 46 -12.36 4.63 -8.09
N SER A 47 -12.81 4.28 -9.30
CA SER A 47 -14.21 4.41 -9.69
C SER A 47 -15.10 3.36 -9.01
N GLU A 48 -16.08 3.80 -8.22
CA GLU A 48 -17.07 2.93 -7.58
C GLU A 48 -18.11 2.36 -8.56
N ASP A 49 -18.20 2.94 -9.76
CA ASP A 49 -19.12 2.49 -10.82
C ASP A 49 -18.57 1.31 -11.64
N LYS A 50 -17.28 0.96 -11.45
CA LYS A 50 -16.60 -0.12 -12.17
C LYS A 50 -16.72 -1.44 -11.44
N ASP A 51 -16.76 -2.53 -12.20
CA ASP A 51 -16.75 -3.89 -11.66
C ASP A 51 -15.50 -4.14 -10.79
N LEU A 52 -15.67 -4.87 -9.69
CA LEU A 52 -14.59 -5.15 -8.74
C LEU A 52 -13.39 -5.84 -9.40
N THR A 53 -13.64 -6.71 -10.38
CA THR A 53 -12.58 -7.40 -11.13
C THR A 53 -11.75 -6.40 -11.91
N VAL A 54 -12.40 -5.44 -12.59
CA VAL A 54 -11.71 -4.39 -13.37
C VAL A 54 -10.86 -3.52 -12.46
N ARG A 55 -11.43 -3.10 -11.32
CA ARG A 55 -10.73 -2.29 -10.31
C ARG A 55 -9.49 -3.01 -9.80
N GLN A 56 -9.64 -4.30 -9.44
CA GLN A 56 -8.53 -5.13 -8.99
C GLN A 56 -7.44 -5.26 -10.07
N LEU A 57 -7.82 -5.57 -11.32
CA LEU A 57 -6.88 -5.70 -12.43
C LEU A 57 -6.13 -4.39 -12.72
N ALA A 58 -6.83 -3.26 -12.67
CA ALA A 58 -6.24 -1.94 -12.86
C ALA A 58 -5.18 -1.65 -11.79
N GLY A 59 -5.51 -1.90 -10.52
CA GLY A 59 -4.59 -1.69 -9.41
C GLY A 59 -3.40 -2.65 -9.40
N LEU A 60 -3.60 -3.93 -9.74
CA LEU A 60 -2.50 -4.89 -9.88
C LEU A 60 -1.58 -4.54 -11.06
N THR A 61 -2.15 -4.08 -12.17
CA THR A 61 -1.37 -3.62 -13.32
C THR A 61 -0.56 -2.39 -12.92
N LEU A 62 -1.16 -1.41 -12.25
CA LEU A 62 -0.46 -0.23 -11.72
C LEU A 62 0.68 -0.63 -10.78
N LYS A 63 0.44 -1.52 -9.82
CA LYS A 63 1.47 -2.08 -8.93
C LYS A 63 2.64 -2.67 -9.74
N ASN A 64 2.33 -3.50 -10.74
CA ASN A 64 3.34 -4.17 -11.57
C ASN A 64 4.16 -3.19 -12.44
N LEU A 65 3.70 -1.96 -12.64
CA LEU A 65 4.51 -0.91 -13.28
C LEU A 65 5.65 -0.43 -12.37
N LEU A 66 5.54 -0.63 -11.06
CA LEU A 66 6.46 -0.12 -10.04
C LEU A 66 7.32 -1.21 -9.38
N VAL A 67 6.93 -2.48 -9.50
CA VAL A 67 7.66 -3.61 -8.89
C VAL A 67 8.25 -4.57 -9.92
N ALA A 68 9.43 -5.07 -9.61
CA ALA A 68 10.17 -6.11 -10.31
C ALA A 68 11.00 -6.91 -9.30
N ARG A 69 11.33 -8.16 -9.67
CA ARG A 69 12.23 -9.02 -8.88
C ARG A 69 13.71 -8.75 -9.18
N ASP A 70 13.98 -8.26 -10.38
CA ASP A 70 15.33 -7.89 -10.82
C ASP A 70 15.62 -6.45 -10.38
N GLU A 71 16.76 -6.24 -9.72
CA GLU A 71 17.15 -4.94 -9.17
C GLU A 71 17.32 -3.87 -10.25
N THR A 72 17.90 -4.24 -11.41
CA THR A 72 18.11 -3.28 -12.51
C THR A 72 16.76 -2.83 -13.08
N LEU A 73 15.83 -3.76 -13.27
CA LEU A 73 14.48 -3.46 -13.71
C LEU A 73 13.69 -2.68 -12.66
N GLN A 74 13.91 -2.94 -11.36
CA GLN A 74 13.29 -2.19 -10.26
C GLN A 74 13.69 -0.71 -10.32
N VAL A 75 15.00 -0.43 -10.47
CA VAL A 75 15.51 0.93 -10.61
C VAL A 75 14.91 1.60 -11.86
N ALA A 76 14.89 0.93 -13.01
CA ALA A 76 14.32 1.48 -14.23
C ALA A 76 12.82 1.82 -14.09
N LYS A 77 12.04 1.00 -13.37
CA LYS A 77 10.64 1.27 -13.07
C LYS A 77 10.46 2.47 -12.15
N HIS A 78 11.28 2.58 -11.10
CA HIS A 78 11.28 3.74 -10.21
C HIS A 78 11.64 5.03 -10.96
N ASP A 79 12.65 4.99 -11.83
CA ASP A 79 13.06 6.14 -12.63
C ASP A 79 11.96 6.57 -13.60
N LYS A 80 11.25 5.61 -14.21
CA LYS A 80 10.09 5.88 -15.07
C LYS A 80 8.97 6.60 -14.32
N TRP A 81 8.71 6.20 -13.07
CA TRP A 81 7.76 6.90 -12.19
C TRP A 81 8.27 8.31 -11.83
N LYS A 82 9.52 8.45 -11.38
CA LYS A 82 10.10 9.76 -11.01
C LYS A 82 10.17 10.74 -12.17
N ALA A 83 10.29 10.25 -13.41
CA ALA A 83 10.28 11.08 -14.62
C ALA A 83 8.91 11.69 -14.94
N MET A 84 7.82 11.22 -14.33
CA MET A 84 6.51 11.84 -14.45
C MET A 84 6.49 13.22 -13.79
N ASP A 85 5.74 14.15 -14.37
CA ASP A 85 5.55 15.46 -13.74
C ASP A 85 4.85 15.32 -12.37
N ALA A 86 5.14 16.25 -11.47
CA ALA A 86 4.62 16.20 -10.11
C ALA A 86 3.08 16.25 -10.04
N GLY A 87 2.42 16.87 -11.03
CA GLY A 87 0.95 16.95 -11.11
C GLY A 87 0.34 15.58 -11.41
N ALA A 88 0.87 14.88 -12.41
CA ALA A 88 0.44 13.52 -12.75
C ALA A 88 0.67 12.55 -11.58
N ARG A 89 1.84 12.60 -10.93
CA ARG A 89 2.12 11.79 -9.72
C ARG A 89 1.13 12.10 -8.60
N SER A 90 0.86 13.39 -8.34
CA SER A 90 -0.06 13.81 -7.28
C SER A 90 -1.48 13.31 -7.51
N LYS A 91 -1.99 13.40 -8.75
CA LYS A 91 -3.32 12.88 -9.10
C LYS A 91 -3.43 11.38 -8.83
N VAL A 92 -2.43 10.59 -9.22
CA VAL A 92 -2.43 9.14 -8.95
C VAL A 92 -2.42 8.86 -7.45
N LYS A 93 -1.56 9.56 -6.70
CA LYS A 93 -1.46 9.45 -5.24
C LYS A 93 -2.79 9.77 -4.54
N GLU A 94 -3.48 10.82 -4.96
CA GLU A 94 -4.80 11.21 -4.43
C GLU A 94 -5.88 10.15 -4.69
N LEU A 95 -5.96 9.63 -5.92
CA LEU A 95 -6.93 8.60 -6.28
C LEU A 95 -6.73 7.31 -5.47
N LEU A 96 -5.48 6.92 -5.22
CA LEU A 96 -5.18 5.73 -4.42
C LEU A 96 -5.52 5.94 -2.94
N LEU A 97 -5.19 7.09 -2.36
CA LEU A 97 -5.57 7.43 -0.99
C LEU A 97 -7.09 7.50 -0.81
N GLN A 98 -7.81 8.01 -1.81
CA GLN A 98 -9.28 7.97 -1.83
C GLN A 98 -9.78 6.51 -1.88
N THR A 99 -9.16 5.66 -2.72
CA THR A 99 -9.58 4.26 -2.88
C THR A 99 -9.37 3.44 -1.61
N LEU A 100 -8.37 3.77 -0.77
CA LEU A 100 -8.22 3.17 0.56
C LEU A 100 -9.45 3.36 1.46
N ARG A 101 -10.29 4.36 1.18
CA ARG A 101 -11.56 4.62 1.88
C ARG A 101 -12.78 4.01 1.17
N SER A 102 -12.59 3.27 0.08
CA SER A 102 -13.67 2.61 -0.65
C SER A 102 -14.49 1.70 0.26
N PRO A 103 -15.82 1.55 0.09
CA PRO A 103 -16.60 0.54 0.80
C PRO A 103 -16.20 -0.89 0.42
N GLN A 104 -15.53 -1.09 -0.73
CA GLN A 104 -15.21 -2.41 -1.28
C GLN A 104 -13.84 -2.91 -0.82
N GLN A 105 -13.81 -4.05 -0.12
CA GLN A 105 -12.56 -4.62 0.41
C GLN A 105 -11.52 -4.90 -0.68
N VAL A 106 -11.95 -5.46 -1.81
CA VAL A 106 -11.05 -5.77 -2.94
C VAL A 106 -10.35 -4.51 -3.46
N ALA A 107 -11.08 -3.41 -3.60
CA ALA A 107 -10.53 -2.14 -4.04
C ALA A 107 -9.55 -1.55 -3.02
N ARG A 108 -9.94 -1.52 -1.73
CA ARG A 108 -9.06 -1.03 -0.65
C ARG A 108 -7.74 -1.80 -0.57
N HIS A 109 -7.82 -3.13 -0.57
CA HIS A 109 -6.64 -3.98 -0.48
C HIS A 109 -5.71 -3.81 -1.69
N THR A 110 -6.29 -3.71 -2.89
CA THR A 110 -5.49 -3.47 -4.11
C THR A 110 -4.84 -2.08 -4.08
N ALA A 111 -5.56 -1.06 -3.61
CA ALA A 111 -5.03 0.28 -3.42
C ALA A 111 -3.90 0.30 -2.37
N ALA A 112 -4.01 -0.46 -1.27
CA ALA A 112 -2.95 -0.59 -0.27
C ALA A 112 -1.64 -1.12 -0.87
N GLN A 113 -1.72 -2.14 -1.73
CA GLN A 113 -0.54 -2.66 -2.43
C GLN A 113 0.06 -1.61 -3.39
N ALA A 114 -0.77 -0.97 -4.21
CA ALA A 114 -0.31 0.09 -5.12
C ALA A 114 0.32 1.27 -4.39
N CYS A 115 -0.31 1.74 -3.31
CA CYS A 115 0.20 2.76 -2.41
C CYS A 115 1.55 2.38 -1.85
N SER A 116 1.74 1.14 -1.40
CA SER A 116 3.01 0.71 -0.81
C SER A 116 4.18 0.78 -1.79
N GLU A 117 3.98 0.42 -3.07
CA GLU A 117 5.05 0.52 -4.08
C GLU A 117 5.39 1.99 -4.37
N ILE A 118 4.40 2.86 -4.50
CA ILE A 118 4.65 4.30 -4.72
C ILE A 118 5.33 4.92 -3.49
N ALA A 119 4.87 4.57 -2.28
CA ALA A 119 5.46 5.07 -1.05
C ALA A 119 6.93 4.69 -0.93
N ALA A 120 7.28 3.49 -1.38
CA ALA A 120 8.66 3.01 -1.40
C ALA A 120 9.56 3.84 -2.35
N VAL A 121 8.98 4.46 -3.39
CA VAL A 121 9.69 5.39 -4.28
C VAL A 121 9.77 6.80 -3.70
N GLU A 122 8.69 7.30 -3.09
CA GLU A 122 8.50 8.73 -2.80
C GLU A 122 8.93 9.12 -1.38
N LEU A 123 8.75 8.24 -0.39
CA LEU A 123 9.05 8.54 1.01
C LEU A 123 10.55 8.81 1.27
N PRO A 124 11.51 8.08 0.67
CA PRO A 124 12.93 8.40 0.82
C PRO A 124 13.33 9.81 0.37
N TYR A 125 12.52 10.42 -0.49
CA TYR A 125 12.77 11.76 -1.05
C TYR A 125 11.80 12.82 -0.52
N ASN A 126 10.96 12.47 0.47
CA ASN A 126 9.93 13.34 1.04
C ASN A 126 8.96 13.94 0.01
N GLU A 127 8.64 13.19 -1.06
CA GLU A 127 7.77 13.65 -2.14
C GLU A 127 6.28 13.30 -1.92
N TRP A 128 5.96 12.62 -0.81
CA TRP A 128 4.58 12.27 -0.45
C TRP A 128 4.22 12.56 1.02
N PRO A 129 4.28 13.82 1.47
CA PRO A 129 4.04 14.18 2.87
C PRO A 129 2.60 13.87 3.34
N GLN A 130 1.63 13.85 2.44
CA GLN A 130 0.22 13.55 2.75
C GLN A 130 -0.02 12.07 3.07
N PHE A 131 0.90 11.17 2.69
CA PHE A 131 0.72 9.72 2.84
C PHE A 131 0.46 9.35 4.29
N LEU A 132 1.41 9.60 5.19
CA LEU A 132 1.23 9.24 6.60
C LEU A 132 0.11 10.02 7.29
N ALA A 133 -0.11 11.28 6.91
CA ALA A 133 -1.23 12.05 7.47
C ALA A 133 -2.58 11.39 7.16
N GLY A 134 -2.79 10.98 5.90
CA GLY A 134 -4.03 10.30 5.49
C GLY A 134 -4.19 8.92 6.13
N LEU A 135 -3.11 8.14 6.25
CA LEU A 135 -3.14 6.82 6.86
C LEU A 135 -3.39 6.90 8.39
N MET A 136 -2.78 7.86 9.07
CA MET A 136 -3.05 8.12 10.50
C MET A 136 -4.51 8.52 10.75
N ASP A 137 -5.04 9.42 9.93
CA ASP A 137 -6.45 9.84 10.00
C ASP A 137 -7.39 8.65 9.83
N ASN A 138 -7.10 7.76 8.88
CA ASN A 138 -7.90 6.55 8.65
C ASN A 138 -7.96 5.62 9.88
N VAL A 139 -6.85 5.42 10.59
CA VAL A 139 -6.76 4.48 11.72
C VAL A 139 -7.30 5.09 13.01
N THR A 140 -6.98 6.35 13.26
CA THR A 140 -7.30 7.03 14.53
C THR A 140 -8.73 7.57 14.56
N SER A 141 -9.33 7.89 13.41
CA SER A 141 -10.69 8.40 13.34
C SER A 141 -11.72 7.36 13.79
N ALA A 142 -12.60 7.78 14.71
CA ALA A 142 -13.72 6.97 15.17
C ALA A 142 -14.79 6.77 14.07
N GLU A 143 -14.87 7.70 13.10
CA GLU A 143 -15.89 7.70 12.04
C GLU A 143 -15.56 6.71 10.91
N GLN A 144 -14.29 6.32 10.78
CA GLN A 144 -13.86 5.45 9.70
C GLN A 144 -14.28 4.00 9.93
N PRO A 145 -14.85 3.32 8.91
CA PRO A 145 -15.21 1.90 9.00
C PRO A 145 -13.99 1.03 9.30
N ASP A 146 -14.21 -0.08 10.01
CA ASP A 146 -13.14 -1.01 10.36
C ASP A 146 -12.37 -1.53 9.13
N GLY A 147 -13.08 -1.75 8.01
CA GLY A 147 -12.46 -2.15 6.75
C GLY A 147 -11.44 -1.16 6.20
N VAL A 148 -11.61 0.14 6.47
CA VAL A 148 -10.65 1.20 6.08
C VAL A 148 -9.43 1.16 7.00
N LYS A 149 -9.65 0.95 8.30
CA LYS A 149 -8.58 0.81 9.30
C LYS A 149 -7.69 -0.40 8.99
N ILE A 150 -8.31 -1.55 8.70
CA ILE A 150 -7.62 -2.79 8.31
C ILE A 150 -6.76 -2.57 7.07
N ALA A 151 -7.35 -2.09 5.97
CA ALA A 151 -6.62 -1.87 4.72
C ALA A 151 -5.51 -0.81 4.85
N THR A 152 -5.69 0.16 5.74
CA THR A 152 -4.66 1.15 6.06
C THR A 152 -3.48 0.55 6.81
N LEU A 153 -3.74 -0.32 7.80
CA LEU A 153 -2.69 -1.03 8.52
C LEU A 153 -1.96 -2.02 7.61
N GLU A 154 -2.68 -2.71 6.72
CA GLU A 154 -2.07 -3.52 5.64
C GLU A 154 -1.16 -2.66 4.75
N CYS A 155 -1.62 -1.47 4.33
CA CYS A 155 -0.81 -0.55 3.55
C CYS A 155 0.48 -0.16 4.28
N LEU A 156 0.41 0.17 5.58
CA LEU A 156 1.60 0.47 6.39
C LEU A 156 2.55 -0.72 6.46
N GLY A 157 2.02 -1.93 6.70
CA GLY A 157 2.80 -3.16 6.74
C GLY A 157 3.50 -3.46 5.41
N PHE A 158 2.80 -3.32 4.28
CA PHE A 158 3.40 -3.47 2.96
C PHE A 158 4.45 -2.39 2.69
N THR A 159 4.19 -1.13 3.05
CA THR A 159 5.17 -0.05 2.88
C THR A 159 6.44 -0.35 3.69
N CYS A 160 6.32 -0.79 4.94
CA CYS A 160 7.48 -1.18 5.74
C CYS A 160 8.28 -2.32 5.09
N GLU A 161 7.60 -3.36 4.62
CA GLU A 161 8.23 -4.48 3.92
C GLU A 161 8.95 -4.01 2.65
N ARG A 162 8.32 -3.17 1.82
CA ARG A 162 8.93 -2.68 0.58
C ARG A 162 10.14 -1.80 0.87
N LEU A 163 10.05 -0.89 1.83
CA LEU A 163 11.17 -0.04 2.25
C LEU A 163 12.36 -0.86 2.78
N ALA A 164 12.12 -2.03 3.38
CA ALA A 164 13.17 -2.95 3.81
C ALA A 164 14.01 -3.53 2.66
N THR A 165 13.44 -3.58 1.45
CA THR A 165 14.03 -4.29 0.29
C THR A 165 14.69 -3.38 -0.73
N ILE A 166 14.54 -2.05 -0.60
CA ILE A 166 15.11 -1.11 -1.55
C ILE A 166 16.51 -0.72 -1.10
N ASP A 167 17.50 -1.31 -1.76
CA ASP A 167 18.90 -0.93 -1.57
C ASP A 167 19.23 0.40 -2.26
N GLY A 168 20.06 1.22 -1.60
CA GLY A 168 20.58 2.47 -2.17
C GLY A 168 19.64 3.68 -2.11
N ALA A 169 18.45 3.54 -1.54
CA ALA A 169 17.60 4.69 -1.21
C ALA A 169 18.15 5.47 0.01
N PRO A 170 17.90 6.79 0.11
CA PRO A 170 18.16 7.52 1.34
C PRO A 170 17.44 6.92 2.54
N ASP A 171 18.02 7.06 3.72
CA ASP A 171 17.36 6.70 4.97
C ASP A 171 16.03 7.46 5.10
N ILE A 172 14.97 6.74 5.46
CA ILE A 172 13.69 7.37 5.76
C ILE A 172 13.83 8.26 7.00
N PRO A 173 13.28 9.49 6.99
CA PRO A 173 13.33 10.35 8.17
C PRO A 173 12.75 9.65 9.41
N ALA A 174 13.45 9.74 10.55
CA ALA A 174 13.03 9.06 11.77
C ALA A 174 11.60 9.43 12.19
N GLU A 175 11.21 10.70 12.02
CA GLU A 175 9.83 11.16 12.27
C GLU A 175 8.79 10.38 11.45
N THR A 176 9.13 10.01 10.21
CA THR A 176 8.25 9.23 9.32
C THR A 176 8.11 7.80 9.86
N THR A 177 9.21 7.14 10.20
CA THR A 177 9.18 5.78 10.77
C THR A 177 8.50 5.73 12.14
N ASP A 178 8.71 6.75 12.98
CA ASP A 178 8.10 6.85 14.31
C ASP A 178 6.57 7.00 14.21
N ARG A 179 6.11 7.81 13.25
CA ARG A 179 4.66 7.97 12.98
C ARG A 179 4.05 6.69 12.43
N MET A 180 4.73 5.97 11.54
CA MET A 180 4.27 4.65 11.06
C MET A 180 4.12 3.68 12.23
N LEU A 181 5.15 3.55 13.06
CA LEU A 181 5.14 2.66 14.23
C LEU A 181 4.04 3.02 15.22
N THR A 182 3.89 4.31 15.55
CA THR A 182 2.84 4.80 16.45
C THR A 182 1.45 4.41 15.94
N THR A 183 1.21 4.56 14.63
CA THR A 183 -0.08 4.21 14.01
C THR A 183 -0.35 2.72 14.07
N ILE A 184 0.68 1.90 13.85
CA ILE A 184 0.59 0.44 13.93
C ILE A 184 0.29 0.00 15.37
N VAL A 185 1.03 0.51 16.35
CA VAL A 185 0.85 0.16 17.78
C VAL A 185 -0.53 0.57 18.28
N ASP A 186 -1.07 1.71 17.86
CA ASP A 186 -2.44 2.12 18.19
C ASP A 186 -3.52 1.15 17.64
N GLY A 187 -3.24 0.48 16.53
CA GLY A 187 -4.10 -0.56 15.96
C GLY A 187 -4.13 -1.87 16.76
N ILE A 188 -3.08 -2.17 17.54
CA ILE A 188 -2.94 -3.46 18.29
C ILE A 188 -3.71 -3.44 19.62
N ARG A 189 -3.98 -2.25 20.15
CA ARG A 189 -4.57 -2.05 21.49
C ARG A 189 -5.77 -2.96 21.75
N ALA A 190 -5.91 -3.39 23.00
CA ALA A 190 -6.93 -4.34 23.43
C ALA A 190 -8.38 -3.84 23.26
N ASP A 191 -8.60 -2.54 23.12
CA ASP A 191 -9.92 -1.92 22.89
C ASP A 191 -10.30 -1.82 21.40
N ARG A 192 -9.43 -2.29 20.50
CA ARG A 192 -9.71 -2.39 19.06
C ARG A 192 -10.38 -3.72 18.70
N PRO A 193 -11.23 -3.76 17.66
CA PRO A 193 -11.74 -5.02 17.10
C PRO A 193 -10.61 -5.97 16.66
N ASP A 194 -10.77 -7.28 16.88
CA ASP A 194 -9.74 -8.29 16.59
C ASP A 194 -9.23 -8.27 15.13
N PRO A 195 -10.06 -8.07 14.08
CA PRO A 195 -9.55 -7.94 12.71
C PRO A 195 -8.58 -6.76 12.51
N ILE A 196 -8.80 -5.64 13.21
CA ILE A 196 -7.89 -4.48 13.19
C ILE A 196 -6.60 -4.83 13.92
N ARG A 197 -6.71 -5.47 15.10
CA ARG A 197 -5.56 -5.89 15.91
C ARG A 197 -4.67 -6.86 15.14
N LEU A 198 -5.27 -7.81 14.43
CA LEU A 198 -4.55 -8.78 13.58
C LEU A 198 -3.77 -8.07 12.46
N ALA A 199 -4.42 -7.17 11.73
CA ALA A 199 -3.77 -6.40 10.67
C ALA A 199 -2.62 -5.55 11.21
N ALA A 200 -2.82 -4.92 12.37
CA ALA A 200 -1.80 -4.12 13.04
C ALA A 200 -0.61 -4.95 13.54
N ALA A 201 -0.85 -6.09 14.20
CA ALA A 201 0.21 -6.98 14.67
C ALA A 201 1.03 -7.53 13.49
N THR A 202 0.36 -7.88 12.39
CA THR A 202 1.03 -8.31 11.15
C THR A 202 1.88 -7.18 10.57
N ALA A 203 1.38 -5.95 10.54
CA ALA A 203 2.13 -4.78 10.06
C ALA A 203 3.33 -4.47 10.97
N LEU A 204 3.22 -4.67 12.28
CA LEU A 204 4.29 -4.44 13.24
C LEU A 204 5.52 -5.30 12.92
N ARG A 205 5.31 -6.59 12.64
CA ARG A 205 6.37 -7.52 12.23
C ARG A 205 7.17 -6.98 11.04
N ASN A 206 6.50 -6.44 10.03
CA ASN A 206 7.14 -5.85 8.86
C ASN A 206 7.86 -4.52 9.16
N SER A 207 7.47 -3.83 10.23
CA SER A 207 8.05 -2.54 10.63
C SER A 207 9.29 -2.64 11.54
N LEU A 208 9.58 -3.83 12.09
CA LEU A 208 10.62 -4.03 13.12
C LEU A 208 11.99 -3.49 12.74
N ILE A 209 12.36 -3.54 11.46
CA ILE A 209 13.64 -3.02 10.96
C ILE A 209 13.83 -1.52 11.20
N PHE A 210 12.75 -0.76 11.36
CA PHE A 210 12.76 0.69 11.60
C PHE A 210 12.65 1.06 13.08
N THR A 211 12.48 0.10 13.98
CA THR A 211 12.14 0.35 15.40
C THR A 211 13.34 0.56 16.32
N ARG A 212 14.58 0.50 15.80
CA ARG A 212 15.79 0.51 16.64
C ARG A 212 15.81 1.68 17.63
N LYS A 213 15.56 2.90 17.15
CA LYS A 213 15.55 4.11 18.00
C LYS A 213 14.43 4.06 19.04
N ASN A 214 13.25 3.57 18.66
CA ASN A 214 12.12 3.42 19.58
C ASN A 214 12.43 2.39 20.69
N MET A 215 13.15 1.31 20.36
CA MET A 215 13.56 0.29 21.32
C MET A 215 14.68 0.75 22.27
N GLU A 216 15.50 1.71 21.85
CA GLU A 216 16.50 2.37 22.70
C GLU A 216 15.84 3.32 23.71
N ASN A 217 14.70 3.94 23.35
CA ASN A 217 13.89 4.75 24.26
C ASN A 217 13.08 3.87 25.21
N VAL A 218 13.37 3.94 26.52
CA VAL A 218 12.70 3.12 27.55
C VAL A 218 11.19 3.28 27.54
N ASN A 219 10.67 4.49 27.33
CA ASN A 219 9.24 4.76 27.39
C ASN A 219 8.52 4.14 26.18
N GLU A 220 9.05 4.35 24.98
CA GLU A 220 8.48 3.80 23.74
C GLU A 220 8.60 2.28 23.70
N ARG A 221 9.77 1.73 24.05
CA ARG A 221 9.97 0.28 24.19
C ARG A 221 8.94 -0.33 25.14
N ASN A 222 8.76 0.25 26.33
CA ASN A 222 7.83 -0.31 27.31
C ASN A 222 6.38 -0.27 26.79
N MET A 223 5.98 0.81 26.11
CA MET A 223 4.65 0.92 25.50
C MET A 223 4.44 -0.13 24.40
N ILE A 224 5.41 -0.29 23.50
CA ILE A 224 5.35 -1.28 22.41
C ILE A 224 5.27 -2.70 23.01
N MET A 225 6.20 -3.04 23.92
CA MET A 225 6.24 -4.37 24.53
C MET A 225 5.00 -4.68 25.36
N GLN A 226 4.46 -3.71 26.10
CA GLN A 226 3.20 -3.89 26.82
C GLN A 226 2.06 -4.20 25.85
N THR A 227 1.92 -3.41 24.78
CA THR A 227 0.85 -3.58 23.80
C THR A 227 0.91 -4.94 23.11
N ILE A 228 2.12 -5.40 22.75
CA ILE A 228 2.33 -6.74 22.17
C ILE A 228 1.99 -7.84 23.19
N CYS A 229 2.50 -7.73 24.43
CA CYS A 229 2.24 -8.72 25.47
C CYS A 229 0.75 -8.85 25.79
N GLU A 230 0.02 -7.74 25.84
CA GLU A 230 -1.44 -7.75 25.98
C GLU A 230 -2.12 -8.44 24.78
N ALA A 231 -1.63 -8.22 23.55
CA ALA A 231 -2.14 -8.90 22.37
C ALA A 231 -1.90 -10.43 22.38
N THR A 232 -0.82 -10.92 22.98
CA THR A 232 -0.62 -12.37 23.20
C THR A 232 -1.67 -13.01 24.12
N GLN A 233 -2.42 -12.20 24.87
CA GLN A 233 -3.51 -12.66 25.75
C GLN A 233 -4.90 -12.49 25.10
N SER A 234 -4.97 -12.16 23.80
CA SER A 234 -6.24 -12.02 23.08
C SER A 234 -7.06 -13.32 23.11
N THR A 235 -8.39 -13.21 23.16
CA THR A 235 -9.26 -14.37 22.97
C THR A 235 -9.26 -14.89 21.54
N ASP A 236 -8.91 -14.03 20.57
CA ASP A 236 -8.75 -14.43 19.17
C ASP A 236 -7.39 -15.09 18.92
N ASP A 237 -7.42 -16.30 18.36
CA ASP A 237 -6.24 -17.13 18.11
C ASP A 237 -5.29 -16.50 17.08
N SER A 238 -5.83 -15.79 16.08
CA SER A 238 -5.04 -15.17 15.02
C SER A 238 -4.29 -13.95 15.56
N VAL A 239 -4.95 -13.13 16.38
CA VAL A 239 -4.29 -12.00 17.07
C VAL A 239 -3.17 -12.50 17.99
N ARG A 240 -3.41 -13.57 18.76
CA ARG A 240 -2.34 -14.15 19.60
C ARG A 240 -1.17 -14.65 18.76
N ALA A 241 -1.43 -15.41 17.70
CA ALA A 241 -0.39 -15.95 16.84
C ALA A 241 0.47 -14.82 16.24
N ALA A 242 -0.16 -13.80 15.66
CA ALA A 242 0.53 -12.65 15.09
C ALA A 242 1.32 -11.83 16.13
N ALA A 243 0.89 -11.81 17.39
CA ALA A 243 1.62 -11.13 18.46
C ALA A 243 2.84 -11.92 18.99
N TYR A 244 2.88 -13.25 18.77
CA TYR A 244 4.00 -14.09 19.14
C TYR A 244 5.12 -14.12 18.09
N GLU A 245 4.79 -13.89 16.82
CA GLU A 245 5.73 -13.82 15.69
C GLU A 245 6.60 -12.55 15.72
#